data_AF-A0A821FNU4-F1
#
_entry.id   AF-A0A821FNU4-F1
#
_cell.length_a   1.000
_cell.length_b   1.000
_cell.length_c   1.000
_cell.angle_alpha   90.00
_cell.angle_beta   90.00
_cell.angle_gamma   90.00
#
_symmetry.space_group_name_H-M   'P 1'
#
loop_
_entity.id
_entity.type
_entity.pdbx_description
1 polymer ?
#
loop_
_entity_poly.entity_id
_entity_poly.type
_entity_poly.pdbx_seq_one_letter_code
_entity_poly.pdbx_strand_id
1 'polypeptide(L)'
;MMKHIESNLPLPVTNDSLRNFAQLIYLSQINQAMTLKSISDLCRLHSSTDMIYPKTSQSHTMGLMYWQINNIWQAPTWATIEYGLKWKMSHYYVGHMYVPVYPIAMLTPYLANVTDENAQVSFYVINELLNDTRGDLICSIYTLDTLSPRLSFGNDILFTSPGVQNIMNFPYSLLMKRVDCKDNSPCIIHCLLNHNQHQIGQTLFLNRPKNYQLLNPNLQIESIKQILSTDSNITITVDRPALFVWLDITTNVTGYFSRNGFHVSTKNDCDALYEALNVQWRDNNNNQIFNEKLVILITDSAPNGLFTTLDGADPWVVSKKFEEKDITLVVVGVEESVIKCDDFYCALAKKAGGEYIPLVNAERIIQNIIYWIISEETTFHQCFRHVMIEEMEKNSSFKYSYMADRVNGMLNECYTINDIREIFFKHHLFSH
;
A
#
# COMPACT_ATOMS: atom_id res chain seq x y z
N MET A 1 10.16 -3.02 15.05
CA MET A 1 10.61 -3.85 13.91
C MET A 1 11.40 -5.09 14.34
N MET A 2 12.58 -4.96 14.95
CA MET A 2 13.43 -6.13 15.32
C MET A 2 12.72 -7.22 16.12
N LYS A 3 11.95 -6.85 17.15
CA LYS A 3 11.15 -7.80 17.93
C LYS A 3 10.12 -8.58 17.07
N HIS A 4 9.56 -7.95 16.05
CA HIS A 4 8.61 -8.62 15.13
C HIS A 4 9.31 -9.61 14.22
N ILE A 5 10.51 -9.24 13.72
CA ILE A 5 11.36 -10.15 12.94
C ILE A 5 11.72 -11.36 13.81
N GLU A 6 12.28 -11.16 15.00
CA GLU A 6 12.65 -12.24 15.93
C GLU A 6 11.45 -13.13 16.33
N SER A 7 10.26 -12.53 16.42
CA SER A 7 9.05 -13.27 16.75
C SER A 7 8.61 -14.21 15.63
N ASN A 8 8.85 -13.89 14.35
CA ASN A 8 8.24 -14.59 13.20
C ASN A 8 9.23 -15.21 12.20
N LEU A 9 10.45 -14.68 12.10
CA LEU A 9 11.45 -15.03 11.09
C LEU A 9 12.77 -15.49 11.75
N PRO A 10 13.55 -16.35 11.07
CA PRO A 10 14.83 -16.82 11.60
C PRO A 10 15.88 -15.70 11.52
N LEU A 11 16.48 -15.35 12.66
CA LEU A 11 17.57 -14.37 12.70
C LEU A 11 18.85 -14.94 12.09
N PRO A 12 19.68 -14.11 11.43
CA PRO A 12 20.95 -14.55 10.87
C PRO A 12 21.95 -14.92 11.97
N VAL A 13 22.67 -16.03 11.80
CA VAL A 13 23.62 -16.60 12.79
C VAL A 13 25.06 -16.65 12.22
N THR A 14 25.41 -15.75 11.29
CA THR A 14 26.73 -15.78 10.66
C THR A 14 27.74 -14.89 11.40
N ASN A 15 29.04 -15.20 11.29
CA ASN A 15 30.10 -14.33 11.83
C ASN A 15 30.44 -13.14 10.91
N ASP A 16 29.77 -13.01 9.76
CA ASP A 16 29.99 -11.95 8.79
C ASP A 16 29.00 -10.80 9.04
N SER A 17 29.51 -9.67 9.50
CA SER A 17 28.71 -8.49 9.85
C SER A 17 28.00 -7.87 8.64
N LEU A 18 28.63 -7.86 7.46
CA LEU A 18 28.04 -7.32 6.24
C LEU A 18 26.91 -8.22 5.76
N ARG A 19 27.12 -9.55 5.79
CA ARG A 19 26.08 -10.52 5.44
C ARG A 19 24.91 -10.47 6.41
N ASN A 20 25.17 -10.37 7.71
CA ASN A 20 24.12 -10.22 8.72
C ASN A 20 23.30 -8.94 8.50
N PHE A 21 23.95 -7.83 8.15
CA PHE A 21 23.28 -6.56 7.84
C PHE A 21 22.37 -6.70 6.61
N ALA A 22 22.87 -7.27 5.51
CA ALA A 22 22.08 -7.50 4.30
C ALA A 22 20.90 -8.46 4.55
N GLN A 23 21.13 -9.54 5.30
CA GLN A 23 20.07 -10.48 5.70
C GLN A 23 19.03 -9.78 6.57
N LEU A 24 19.42 -8.90 7.47
CA LEU A 24 18.49 -8.17 8.30
C LEU A 24 17.61 -7.21 7.49
N ILE A 25 18.17 -6.54 6.49
CA ILE A 25 17.41 -5.71 5.54
C ILE A 25 16.37 -6.58 4.83
N TYR A 26 16.79 -7.72 4.27
CA TYR A 26 15.90 -8.67 3.61
C TYR A 26 14.75 -9.14 4.52
N LEU A 27 15.06 -9.57 5.75
CA LEU A 27 14.05 -10.00 6.73
C LEU A 27 13.09 -8.87 7.13
N SER A 28 13.58 -7.63 7.21
CA SER A 28 12.74 -6.48 7.49
C SER A 28 11.73 -6.20 6.38
N GLN A 29 12.12 -6.40 5.11
CA GLN A 29 11.23 -6.26 3.97
C GLN A 29 10.19 -7.40 3.92
N ILE A 30 10.56 -8.64 4.25
CA ILE A 30 9.59 -9.74 4.41
C ILE A 30 8.54 -9.38 5.46
N ASN A 31 9.01 -8.91 6.63
CA ASN A 31 8.10 -8.53 7.71
C ASN A 31 7.14 -7.42 7.25
N GLN A 32 7.65 -6.36 6.59
CA GLN A 32 6.81 -5.28 6.06
C GLN A 32 5.80 -5.80 5.04
N ALA A 33 6.23 -6.61 4.07
CA ALA A 33 5.39 -7.15 3.00
C ALA A 33 4.25 -8.03 3.55
N MET A 34 4.58 -8.94 4.47
CA MET A 34 3.59 -9.79 5.12
C MET A 34 2.63 -9.01 6.02
N THR A 35 3.10 -7.96 6.70
CA THR A 35 2.23 -7.09 7.49
C THR A 35 1.23 -6.36 6.60
N LEU A 36 1.68 -5.74 5.50
CA LEU A 36 0.80 -5.04 4.55
C LEU A 36 -0.20 -6.00 3.93
N LYS A 37 0.24 -7.21 3.55
CA LYS A 37 -0.66 -8.26 3.05
C LYS A 37 -1.73 -8.62 4.06
N SER A 38 -1.37 -8.91 5.30
CA SER A 38 -2.34 -9.28 6.33
C SER A 38 -3.35 -8.18 6.62
N ILE A 39 -2.92 -6.92 6.62
CA ILE A 39 -3.82 -5.76 6.77
C ILE A 39 -4.74 -5.65 5.54
N SER A 40 -4.21 -5.81 4.34
CA SER A 40 -4.99 -5.80 3.10
C SER A 40 -6.04 -6.90 3.07
N ASP A 41 -5.64 -8.13 3.36
CA ASP A 41 -6.53 -9.28 3.43
C ASP A 41 -7.68 -9.00 4.42
N LEU A 42 -7.35 -8.52 5.62
CA LEU A 42 -8.34 -8.17 6.64
C LEU A 42 -9.29 -7.05 6.16
N CYS A 43 -8.75 -5.90 5.76
CA CYS A 43 -9.53 -4.75 5.29
C CYS A 43 -10.47 -5.13 4.15
N ARG A 44 -10.02 -5.92 3.17
CA ARG A 44 -10.86 -6.34 2.05
C ARG A 44 -11.92 -7.36 2.46
N LEU A 45 -11.64 -8.27 3.39
CA LEU A 45 -12.67 -9.15 3.95
C LEU A 45 -13.76 -8.34 4.69
N HIS A 46 -13.35 -7.31 5.42
CA HIS A 46 -14.22 -6.37 6.13
C HIS A 46 -14.96 -5.36 5.22
N SER A 47 -14.83 -5.46 3.89
CA SER A 47 -15.64 -4.68 2.95
C SER A 47 -17.07 -5.19 2.81
N SER A 48 -17.32 -6.47 3.14
CA SER A 48 -18.64 -7.11 3.07
C SER A 48 -19.35 -7.13 4.43
N THR A 49 -20.67 -6.97 4.40
CA THR A 49 -21.56 -7.07 5.57
C THR A 49 -21.66 -8.47 6.15
N ASP A 50 -21.34 -9.48 5.36
CA ASP A 50 -21.69 -10.87 5.64
C ASP A 50 -20.57 -11.63 6.37
N MET A 51 -19.52 -10.93 6.78
CA MET A 51 -18.38 -11.57 7.45
C MET A 51 -18.71 -11.97 8.89
N ILE A 52 -18.54 -13.26 9.15
CA ILE A 52 -18.81 -13.92 10.44
C ILE A 52 -17.49 -14.04 11.21
N TYR A 53 -16.95 -12.98 11.84
CA TYR A 53 -16.06 -13.08 13.03
C TYR A 53 -15.56 -11.71 13.55
N PRO A 54 -15.62 -11.44 14.87
CA PRO A 54 -16.84 -11.45 15.68
C PRO A 54 -17.76 -10.29 15.27
N LYS A 55 -19.06 -10.41 15.57
CA LYS A 55 -20.12 -9.41 15.33
C LYS A 55 -19.96 -8.14 16.18
N THR A 56 -18.80 -7.50 16.15
CA THR A 56 -18.58 -6.20 16.78
C THR A 56 -18.61 -5.15 15.68
N SER A 57 -19.81 -4.59 15.48
CA SER A 57 -20.15 -3.49 14.57
C SER A 57 -19.89 -3.69 13.07
N GLN A 58 -20.87 -3.29 12.26
CA GLN A 58 -20.83 -3.17 10.80
C GLN A 58 -19.48 -2.61 10.32
N SER A 59 -18.58 -3.46 9.83
CA SER A 59 -17.40 -3.00 9.10
C SER A 59 -17.78 -2.91 7.62
N HIS A 60 -17.65 -1.72 7.06
CA HIS A 60 -17.79 -1.43 5.63
C HIS A 60 -16.50 -0.78 5.17
N THR A 61 -15.40 -1.53 5.21
CA THR A 61 -14.12 -0.99 4.75
C THR A 61 -14.19 -0.79 3.24
N MET A 62 -14.23 0.47 2.81
CA MET A 62 -14.36 0.87 1.39
C MET A 62 -13.02 1.30 0.76
N GLY A 63 -11.92 1.21 1.49
CA GLY A 63 -10.61 1.61 0.98
C GLY A 63 -9.47 1.24 1.90
N LEU A 64 -8.29 1.05 1.30
CA LEU A 64 -7.03 0.86 1.99
C LEU A 64 -5.94 1.66 1.30
N MET A 65 -5.41 2.66 2.02
CA MET A 65 -4.21 3.40 1.62
C MET A 65 -3.11 3.05 2.61
N TYR A 66 -2.02 2.46 2.12
CA TYR A 66 -0.88 2.15 2.97
C TYR A 66 0.05 3.36 3.07
N TRP A 67 0.58 3.59 4.27
CA TRP A 67 1.67 4.53 4.49
C TRP A 67 3.01 3.79 4.35
N GLN A 68 3.94 4.16 3.47
CA GLN A 68 3.88 5.19 2.43
C GLN A 68 4.42 4.62 1.10
N ILE A 69 4.23 5.31 -0.03
CA ILE A 69 4.65 4.80 -1.33
C ILE A 69 6.17 4.91 -1.56
N ASN A 70 6.77 6.10 -1.43
CA ASN A 70 8.16 6.36 -1.83
C ASN A 70 9.02 6.98 -0.73
N ASN A 71 10.33 6.95 -0.94
CA ASN A 71 11.34 7.57 -0.07
C ASN A 71 11.91 8.85 -0.66
N ILE A 72 12.17 9.84 0.20
CA ILE A 72 12.84 11.11 -0.17
C ILE A 72 14.36 11.07 -0.01
N TRP A 73 14.90 10.04 0.66
CA TRP A 73 16.33 9.80 0.90
C TRP A 73 16.56 8.34 1.35
N GLN A 74 17.82 7.90 1.43
CA GLN A 74 18.19 6.55 1.87
C GLN A 74 18.05 6.41 3.39
N ALA A 75 16.87 6.00 3.84
CA ALA A 75 16.60 5.75 5.25
C ALA A 75 15.64 4.55 5.44
N PRO A 76 15.67 3.90 6.62
CA PRO A 76 14.62 2.97 7.00
C PRO A 76 13.31 3.73 7.21
N THR A 77 12.31 3.43 6.39
CA THR A 77 10.98 4.06 6.41
C THR A 77 9.91 3.04 6.04
N TRP A 78 8.64 3.43 6.12
CA TRP A 78 7.50 2.65 5.65
C TRP A 78 7.32 2.64 4.14
N ALA A 79 8.22 3.27 3.37
CA ALA A 79 8.14 3.29 1.92
C ALA A 79 8.18 1.87 1.33
N THR A 80 7.45 1.63 0.24
CA THR A 80 7.56 0.41 -0.56
C THR A 80 8.48 0.61 -1.77
N ILE A 81 8.71 1.86 -2.19
CA ILE A 81 9.67 2.27 -3.21
C ILE A 81 10.82 3.03 -2.54
N GLU A 82 12.06 2.62 -2.80
CA GLU A 82 13.27 3.26 -2.29
C GLU A 82 13.56 4.60 -2.99
N TYR A 83 14.49 5.41 -2.44
CA TYR A 83 14.87 6.71 -3.01
C TYR A 83 15.35 6.58 -4.47
N GLY A 84 16.08 5.51 -4.80
CA GLY A 84 16.52 5.20 -6.16
C GLY A 84 15.47 4.53 -7.05
N LEU A 85 14.18 4.63 -6.69
CA LEU A 85 13.04 4.00 -7.37
C LEU A 85 13.04 2.46 -7.38
N LYS A 86 13.96 1.82 -6.66
CA LYS A 86 14.00 0.37 -6.48
C LYS A 86 12.79 -0.09 -5.68
N TRP A 87 12.11 -1.11 -6.17
CA TRP A 87 10.99 -1.72 -5.46
C TRP A 87 11.50 -2.58 -4.30
N LYS A 88 10.96 -2.34 -3.10
CA LYS A 88 11.08 -3.28 -1.98
C LYS A 88 10.14 -4.46 -2.21
N MET A 89 10.37 -5.55 -1.49
CA MET A 89 9.47 -6.72 -1.48
C MET A 89 8.01 -6.33 -1.24
N SER A 90 7.79 -5.35 -0.36
CA SER A 90 6.46 -4.83 -0.04
C SER A 90 5.72 -4.24 -1.25
N HIS A 91 6.41 -3.65 -2.23
CA HIS A 91 5.74 -3.11 -3.43
C HIS A 91 5.23 -4.23 -4.35
N TYR A 92 5.98 -5.33 -4.46
CA TYR A 92 5.52 -6.52 -5.19
C TYR A 92 4.27 -7.13 -4.53
N TYR A 93 4.25 -7.19 -3.19
CA TYR A 93 3.08 -7.65 -2.45
C TYR A 93 1.88 -6.71 -2.61
N VAL A 94 2.08 -5.39 -2.62
CA VAL A 94 1.02 -4.41 -2.91
C VAL A 94 0.40 -4.67 -4.28
N GLY A 95 1.22 -4.78 -5.33
CA GLY A 95 0.72 -5.05 -6.68
C GLY A 95 -0.08 -6.35 -6.74
N HIS A 96 0.37 -7.38 -6.02
CA HIS A 96 -0.30 -8.67 -5.96
C HIS A 96 -1.60 -8.65 -5.15
N MET A 97 -1.64 -7.96 -4.01
CA MET A 97 -2.80 -7.96 -3.10
C MET A 97 -3.88 -6.95 -3.51
N TYR A 98 -3.59 -6.01 -4.42
CA TYR A 98 -4.54 -5.01 -4.94
C TYR A 98 -5.18 -5.41 -6.28
N VAL A 99 -4.94 -6.63 -6.75
CA VAL A 99 -5.68 -7.15 -7.91
C VAL A 99 -7.19 -7.21 -7.59
N PRO A 100 -8.05 -6.90 -8.58
CA PRO A 100 -9.48 -6.70 -8.34
C PRO A 100 -10.23 -7.99 -7.97
N VAL A 101 -9.70 -9.15 -8.39
CA VAL A 101 -10.22 -10.47 -7.99
C VAL A 101 -9.12 -11.23 -7.25
N TYR A 102 -9.32 -11.55 -5.98
CA TYR A 102 -8.23 -12.02 -5.12
C TYR A 102 -8.67 -13.09 -4.11
N PRO A 103 -7.96 -14.23 -4.01
CA PRO A 103 -8.25 -15.26 -3.03
C PRO A 103 -7.60 -14.99 -1.67
N ILE A 104 -8.32 -15.30 -0.59
CA ILE A 104 -7.81 -15.24 0.79
C ILE A 104 -8.07 -16.57 1.48
N ALA A 105 -7.01 -17.20 1.97
CA ALA A 105 -7.09 -18.29 2.94
C ALA A 105 -6.77 -17.75 4.35
N MET A 106 -7.61 -18.09 5.32
CA MET A 106 -7.51 -17.64 6.70
C MET A 106 -7.67 -18.82 7.68
N LEU A 107 -6.81 -18.87 8.69
CA LEU A 107 -6.94 -19.79 9.83
C LEU A 107 -7.49 -19.02 11.03
N THR A 108 -8.60 -19.49 11.60
CA THR A 108 -9.29 -18.87 12.73
C THR A 108 -9.41 -19.86 13.89
N PRO A 109 -8.89 -19.55 15.09
CA PRO A 109 -8.03 -18.40 15.39
C PRO A 109 -6.66 -18.51 14.71
N TYR A 110 -6.03 -17.36 14.43
CA TYR A 110 -4.70 -17.34 13.79
C TYR A 110 -3.67 -18.09 14.66
N LEU A 111 -2.86 -18.93 14.00
CA LEU A 111 -1.89 -19.82 14.66
C LEU A 111 -2.51 -20.79 15.68
N ALA A 112 -3.73 -21.26 15.41
CA ALA A 112 -4.33 -22.36 16.17
C ALA A 112 -3.42 -23.60 16.19
N ASN A 113 -3.48 -24.36 17.28
CA ASN A 113 -2.82 -25.66 17.36
C ASN A 113 -3.48 -26.65 16.40
N VAL A 114 -2.70 -27.56 15.80
CA VAL A 114 -3.22 -28.60 14.90
C VAL A 114 -4.32 -29.47 15.53
N THR A 115 -4.34 -29.60 16.86
CA THR A 115 -5.35 -30.37 17.59
C THR A 115 -6.55 -29.53 18.03
N ASP A 116 -6.61 -28.24 17.69
CA ASP A 116 -7.74 -27.37 18.05
C ASP A 116 -8.98 -27.75 17.24
N GLU A 117 -9.97 -28.32 17.93
CA GLU A 117 -11.23 -28.76 17.33
C GLU A 117 -12.17 -27.59 16.96
N ASN A 118 -11.95 -26.41 17.54
CA ASN A 118 -12.73 -25.21 17.23
C ASN A 118 -12.12 -24.38 16.09
N ALA A 119 -10.89 -24.69 15.69
CA ALA A 119 -10.20 -23.97 14.64
C ALA A 119 -10.74 -24.33 13.25
N GLN A 120 -10.87 -23.30 12.41
CA GLN A 120 -11.35 -23.44 11.03
C GLN A 120 -10.39 -22.79 10.04
N VAL A 121 -10.23 -23.44 8.89
CA VAL A 121 -9.60 -22.83 7.72
C VAL A 121 -10.70 -22.43 6.75
N SER A 122 -10.75 -21.15 6.43
CA SER A 122 -11.75 -20.54 5.57
C SER A 122 -11.11 -19.94 4.33
N PHE A 123 -11.77 -20.11 3.20
CA PHE A 123 -11.32 -19.68 1.88
C PHE A 123 -12.34 -18.72 1.30
N TYR A 124 -11.89 -17.52 0.98
CA TYR A 124 -12.69 -16.44 0.43
C TYR A 124 -12.16 -16.02 -0.93
N VAL A 125 -13.03 -15.47 -1.76
CA VAL A 125 -12.64 -14.67 -2.91
C VAL A 125 -13.29 -13.30 -2.78
N ILE A 126 -12.50 -12.27 -3.07
CA ILE A 126 -12.97 -10.90 -3.23
C ILE A 126 -13.11 -10.62 -4.72
N ASN A 127 -14.20 -9.98 -5.10
CA ASN A 127 -14.40 -9.42 -6.42
C ASN A 127 -14.72 -7.92 -6.28
N GLU A 128 -13.92 -7.08 -6.93
CA GLU A 128 -14.15 -5.63 -7.02
C GLU A 128 -14.63 -5.19 -8.41
N LEU A 129 -14.76 -6.14 -9.34
CA LEU A 129 -15.27 -5.86 -10.68
C LEU A 129 -16.79 -5.69 -10.68
N LEU A 130 -17.27 -4.69 -11.43
CA LEU A 130 -18.69 -4.43 -11.63
C LEU A 130 -19.39 -5.49 -12.49
N ASN A 131 -18.62 -6.19 -13.33
CA ASN A 131 -19.13 -7.18 -14.26
C ASN A 131 -19.10 -8.59 -13.65
N ASP A 132 -19.91 -9.47 -14.25
CA ASP A 132 -19.90 -10.90 -13.95
C ASP A 132 -18.47 -11.46 -14.00
N THR A 133 -18.07 -12.11 -12.91
CA THR A 133 -16.73 -12.67 -12.72
C THR A 133 -16.85 -14.17 -12.48
N ARG A 134 -16.15 -14.95 -13.30
CA ARG A 134 -16.07 -16.41 -13.22
C ARG A 134 -14.62 -16.85 -13.11
N GLY A 135 -14.42 -18.00 -12.50
CA GLY A 135 -13.11 -18.61 -12.32
C GLY A 135 -13.19 -19.86 -11.47
N ASP A 136 -12.04 -20.40 -11.11
CA ASP A 136 -11.91 -21.55 -10.22
C ASP A 136 -10.83 -21.29 -9.18
N LEU A 137 -11.16 -21.59 -7.92
CA LEU A 137 -10.24 -21.51 -6.80
C LEU A 137 -9.74 -22.92 -6.48
N ILE A 138 -8.45 -23.15 -6.65
CA ILE A 138 -7.77 -24.41 -6.31
C ILE A 138 -6.82 -24.17 -5.15
N CYS A 139 -7.07 -24.79 -4.02
CA CYS A 139 -6.22 -24.76 -2.84
C CYS A 139 -5.53 -26.11 -2.63
N SER A 140 -4.24 -26.05 -2.34
CA SER A 140 -3.37 -27.21 -2.21
C SER A 140 -2.52 -27.11 -0.95
N ILE A 141 -2.40 -28.22 -0.24
CA ILE A 141 -1.59 -28.31 0.98
C ILE A 141 -0.24 -28.91 0.62
N TYR A 142 0.82 -28.18 0.91
CA TYR A 142 2.19 -28.60 0.63
C TYR A 142 2.94 -28.84 1.92
N THR A 143 3.78 -29.88 1.93
CA THR A 143 4.88 -30.02 2.87
C THR A 143 6.13 -29.39 2.23
N LEU A 144 6.90 -28.58 2.97
CA LEU A 144 8.07 -27.86 2.42
C LEU A 144 9.31 -28.76 2.15
N ASP A 145 9.10 -30.06 2.01
CA ASP A 145 10.11 -31.05 1.63
C ASP A 145 10.01 -31.44 0.13
N THR A 146 8.83 -31.29 -0.49
CA THR A 146 8.55 -31.67 -1.88
C THR A 146 7.72 -30.62 -2.61
N LEU A 147 7.85 -30.55 -3.95
CA LEU A 147 7.07 -29.65 -4.81
C LEU A 147 5.68 -30.23 -5.19
N SER A 148 5.26 -31.33 -4.56
CA SER A 148 4.01 -32.02 -4.84
C SER A 148 3.02 -31.81 -3.70
N PRO A 149 1.76 -31.46 -3.98
CA PRO A 149 0.78 -31.27 -2.92
C PRO A 149 0.41 -32.61 -2.28
N ARG A 150 0.16 -32.59 -0.97
CA ARG A 150 -0.41 -33.72 -0.22
C ARG A 150 -1.90 -33.87 -0.50
N LEU A 151 -2.57 -32.75 -0.71
CA LEU A 151 -4.00 -32.68 -0.98
C LEU A 151 -4.28 -31.42 -1.80
N SER A 152 -5.15 -31.55 -2.79
CA SER A 152 -5.70 -30.43 -3.55
C SER A 152 -7.22 -30.52 -3.54
N PHE A 153 -7.87 -29.37 -3.42
CA PHE A 153 -9.32 -29.21 -3.44
C PHE A 153 -9.66 -27.86 -4.04
N GLY A 154 -10.86 -27.72 -4.60
CA GLY A 154 -11.24 -26.48 -5.24
C GLY A 154 -12.69 -26.45 -5.66
N ASN A 155 -13.15 -25.25 -5.95
CA ASN A 155 -14.53 -24.93 -6.31
C ASN A 155 -14.55 -23.81 -7.35
N ASP A 156 -15.53 -23.87 -8.25
CA ASP A 156 -15.82 -22.78 -9.17
C ASP A 156 -16.37 -21.57 -8.40
N ILE A 157 -16.09 -20.38 -8.92
CA ILE A 157 -16.61 -19.11 -8.40
C ILE A 157 -17.50 -18.41 -9.42
N LEU A 158 -18.52 -17.73 -8.93
CA LEU A 158 -19.41 -16.90 -9.72
C LEU A 158 -19.81 -15.67 -8.91
N PHE A 159 -19.42 -14.50 -9.39
CA PHE A 159 -19.88 -13.21 -8.88
C PHE A 159 -20.73 -12.52 -9.94
N THR A 160 -21.88 -11.98 -9.55
CA THR A 160 -22.74 -11.13 -10.38
C THR A 160 -22.62 -9.64 -10.03
N SER A 161 -21.84 -9.32 -9.00
CA SER A 161 -21.57 -7.97 -8.51
C SER A 161 -20.28 -7.96 -7.69
N PRO A 162 -19.73 -6.78 -7.37
CA PRO A 162 -18.66 -6.67 -6.38
C PRO A 162 -19.08 -7.24 -5.03
N GLY A 163 -18.14 -7.85 -4.30
CA GLY A 163 -18.37 -8.39 -2.98
C GLY A 163 -17.33 -9.42 -2.55
N VAL A 164 -17.58 -10.02 -1.38
CA VAL A 164 -16.76 -11.08 -0.79
C VAL A 164 -17.60 -12.34 -0.67
N GLN A 165 -17.09 -13.46 -1.18
CA GLN A 165 -17.76 -14.75 -1.09
C GLN A 165 -16.89 -15.73 -0.30
N ASN A 166 -17.48 -16.40 0.70
CA ASN A 166 -16.88 -17.58 1.32
C ASN A 166 -17.10 -18.79 0.40
N ILE A 167 -16.01 -19.40 -0.07
CA ILE A 167 -16.04 -20.48 -1.05
C ILE A 167 -16.03 -21.85 -0.34
N MET A 168 -15.16 -22.02 0.64
CA MET A 168 -14.99 -23.28 1.37
C MET A 168 -14.60 -23.04 2.82
N ASN A 169 -15.03 -23.92 3.72
CA ASN A 169 -14.59 -23.98 5.12
C ASN A 169 -14.28 -25.42 5.52
N PHE A 170 -13.19 -25.62 6.27
CA PHE A 170 -12.81 -26.93 6.79
C PHE A 170 -12.42 -26.84 8.27
N PRO A 171 -12.83 -27.81 9.10
CA PRO A 171 -12.26 -27.96 10.44
C PRO A 171 -10.75 -28.20 10.34
N TYR A 172 -9.96 -27.37 11.01
CA TYR A 172 -8.51 -27.36 10.87
C TYR A 172 -7.88 -28.69 11.29
N SER A 173 -8.28 -29.22 12.45
CA SER A 173 -7.76 -30.47 12.98
C SER A 173 -8.02 -31.67 12.08
N LEU A 174 -9.21 -31.75 11.48
CA LEU A 174 -9.56 -32.82 10.52
C LEU A 174 -8.74 -32.70 9.24
N LEU A 175 -8.60 -31.48 8.71
CA LEU A 175 -7.84 -31.23 7.50
C LEU A 175 -6.37 -31.62 7.69
N MET A 176 -5.76 -31.21 8.81
CA MET A 176 -4.36 -31.51 9.11
C MET A 176 -4.12 -32.99 9.40
N LYS A 177 -5.04 -33.65 10.11
CA LYS A 177 -4.98 -35.11 10.32
C LYS A 177 -5.04 -35.90 9.02
N ARG A 178 -5.82 -35.43 8.04
CA ARG A 178 -5.94 -36.09 6.71
C ARG A 178 -4.63 -36.07 5.92
N VAL A 179 -3.83 -35.02 6.07
CA VAL A 179 -2.55 -34.84 5.35
C VAL A 179 -1.31 -35.19 6.17
N ASP A 180 -1.49 -35.69 7.40
CA ASP A 180 -0.43 -35.98 8.38
C ASP A 180 0.50 -34.77 8.64
N CYS A 181 -0.08 -33.57 8.72
CA CYS A 181 0.62 -32.37 9.14
C CYS A 181 0.57 -32.22 10.66
N LYS A 182 1.73 -32.05 11.30
CA LYS A 182 1.86 -31.82 12.75
C LYS A 182 2.24 -30.35 13.03
N ASP A 183 2.16 -29.89 14.28
CA ASP A 183 2.48 -28.50 14.65
C ASP A 183 3.87 -28.01 14.18
N ASN A 184 4.87 -28.90 14.22
CA ASN A 184 6.24 -28.62 13.76
C ASN A 184 6.48 -29.02 12.30
N SER A 185 5.47 -29.55 11.62
CA SER A 185 5.59 -29.91 10.20
C SER A 185 5.50 -28.65 9.35
N PRO A 186 6.32 -28.54 8.31
CA PRO A 186 6.34 -27.37 7.46
C PRO A 186 5.19 -27.44 6.45
N CYS A 187 3.96 -27.35 6.94
CA CYS A 187 2.79 -27.36 6.07
C CYS A 187 2.34 -25.93 5.78
N ILE A 188 2.09 -25.67 4.50
CA ILE A 188 1.49 -24.43 4.02
C ILE A 188 0.28 -24.75 3.17
N ILE A 189 -0.65 -23.82 3.08
CA ILE A 189 -1.76 -23.90 2.13
C ILE A 189 -1.52 -22.85 1.06
N HIS A 190 -1.46 -23.28 -0.18
CA HIS A 190 -1.32 -22.42 -1.34
C HIS A 190 -2.58 -22.51 -2.20
N CYS A 191 -3.22 -21.36 -2.43
CA CYS A 191 -4.42 -21.23 -3.25
C CYS A 191 -4.09 -20.50 -4.54
N LEU A 192 -4.55 -21.03 -5.66
CA LEU A 192 -4.48 -20.43 -6.99
C LEU A 192 -5.90 -20.14 -7.45
N LEU A 193 -6.18 -18.87 -7.73
CA LEU A 193 -7.40 -18.44 -8.39
C LEU A 193 -7.11 -18.24 -9.87
N ASN A 194 -7.82 -18.99 -10.71
CA ASN A 194 -7.77 -18.84 -12.16
C ASN A 194 -8.93 -17.94 -12.60
N HIS A 195 -8.62 -16.78 -13.19
CA HIS A 195 -9.61 -15.84 -13.68
C HIS A 195 -9.09 -15.13 -14.95
N ASN A 196 -9.87 -15.14 -16.04
CA ASN A 196 -9.52 -14.48 -17.30
C ASN A 196 -8.08 -14.75 -17.78
N GLN A 197 -7.65 -16.02 -17.77
CA GLN A 197 -6.30 -16.46 -18.14
C GLN A 197 -5.17 -15.98 -17.21
N HIS A 198 -5.50 -15.29 -16.11
CA HIS A 198 -4.56 -14.91 -15.07
C HIS A 198 -4.67 -15.87 -13.88
N GLN A 199 -3.53 -16.18 -13.27
CA GLN A 199 -3.46 -16.96 -12.04
C GLN A 199 -3.03 -16.06 -10.89
N ILE A 200 -3.85 -15.97 -9.86
CA ILE A 200 -3.58 -15.17 -8.67
C ILE A 200 -3.39 -16.12 -7.49
N GLY A 201 -2.17 -16.19 -6.97
CA GLY A 201 -1.79 -17.11 -5.90
C GLY A 201 -1.76 -16.49 -4.50
N GLN A 202 -2.27 -17.14 -3.47
CA GLN A 202 -2.12 -16.72 -2.07
C GLN A 202 -1.58 -17.88 -1.23
N THR A 203 -0.66 -17.59 -0.31
CA THR A 203 -0.12 -18.59 0.62
C THR A 203 -0.50 -18.25 2.04
N LEU A 204 -1.08 -19.23 2.74
CA LEU A 204 -1.34 -19.22 4.17
C LEU A 204 -0.28 -20.04 4.89
N PHE A 205 0.42 -19.39 5.82
CA PHE A 205 1.31 -20.04 6.76
C PHE A 205 0.54 -20.51 7.99
N LEU A 206 0.64 -21.79 8.30
CA LEU A 206 -0.05 -22.41 9.44
C LEU A 206 0.74 -22.27 10.75
N ASN A 207 2.03 -21.98 10.65
CA ASN A 207 2.90 -21.65 11.77
C ASN A 207 3.78 -20.43 11.41
N ARG A 208 4.49 -19.90 12.41
CA ARG A 208 5.47 -18.83 12.20
C ARG A 208 6.62 -19.35 11.34
N PRO A 209 7.05 -18.63 10.28
CA PRO A 209 8.11 -19.10 9.39
C PRO A 209 9.42 -19.53 10.06
N LYS A 210 9.80 -18.91 11.18
CA LYS A 210 10.98 -19.30 11.98
C LYS A 210 10.94 -20.74 12.52
N ASN A 211 9.75 -21.31 12.65
CA ASN A 211 9.54 -22.66 13.18
C ASN A 211 9.58 -23.73 12.08
N TYR A 212 9.58 -23.34 10.80
CA TYR A 212 9.68 -24.30 9.72
C TYR A 212 11.10 -24.84 9.58
N GLN A 213 11.20 -26.16 9.52
CA GLN A 213 12.42 -26.84 9.14
C GLN A 213 12.52 -26.87 7.62
N LEU A 214 13.21 -25.89 7.06
CA LEU A 214 13.42 -25.77 5.62
C LEU A 214 14.67 -26.52 5.19
N LEU A 215 14.55 -27.24 4.08
CA LEU A 215 15.68 -27.85 3.40
C LEU A 215 16.22 -26.87 2.35
N ASN A 216 17.51 -26.98 2.02
CA ASN A 216 18.09 -26.14 0.97
C ASN A 216 17.34 -26.39 -0.36
N PRO A 217 16.71 -25.37 -0.96
CA PRO A 217 15.94 -25.56 -2.19
C PRO A 217 16.80 -25.73 -3.45
N ASN A 218 18.12 -25.54 -3.36
CA ASN A 218 19.02 -25.48 -4.52
C ASN A 218 18.49 -24.50 -5.58
N LEU A 219 18.13 -23.29 -5.15
CA LEU A 219 17.62 -22.24 -6.02
C LEU A 219 18.71 -21.75 -6.97
N GLN A 220 18.45 -21.84 -8.27
CA GLN A 220 19.38 -21.43 -9.32
C GLN A 220 18.67 -20.61 -10.40
N ILE A 221 19.41 -19.69 -11.02
CA ILE A 221 18.98 -19.06 -12.28
C ILE A 221 19.43 -19.98 -13.40
N GLU A 222 18.47 -20.59 -14.10
CA GLU A 222 18.74 -21.51 -15.21
C GLU A 222 19.09 -20.73 -16.48
N SER A 223 18.32 -19.69 -16.82
CA SER A 223 18.58 -18.90 -18.00
C SER A 223 18.03 -17.48 -17.89
N ILE A 224 18.69 -16.56 -18.61
CA ILE A 224 18.21 -15.20 -18.83
C ILE A 224 18.14 -15.00 -20.34
N LYS A 225 16.93 -14.81 -20.87
CA LYS A 225 16.67 -14.67 -22.31
C LYS A 225 16.05 -13.32 -22.58
N GLN A 226 16.75 -12.48 -23.32
CA GLN A 226 16.21 -11.20 -23.77
C GLN A 226 15.07 -11.46 -24.78
N ILE A 227 13.90 -10.87 -24.53
CA ILE A 227 12.74 -10.95 -25.44
C ILE A 227 12.64 -9.68 -26.26
N LEU A 228 12.79 -8.52 -25.61
CA LEU A 228 12.75 -7.19 -26.23
C LEU A 228 13.96 -6.37 -25.80
N SER A 229 14.14 -5.19 -26.39
CA SER A 229 15.20 -4.26 -25.97
C SER A 229 15.11 -3.89 -24.49
N THR A 230 13.89 -3.88 -23.94
CA THR A 230 13.63 -3.60 -22.53
C THR A 230 13.43 -4.86 -21.70
N ASP A 231 13.01 -6.00 -22.29
CA ASP A 231 12.45 -7.12 -21.51
C ASP A 231 13.32 -8.36 -21.53
N SER A 232 13.45 -9.00 -20.37
CA SER A 232 14.19 -10.25 -20.19
C SER A 232 13.36 -11.26 -19.42
N ASN A 233 13.32 -12.48 -19.94
CA ASN A 233 12.77 -13.64 -19.25
C ASN A 233 13.86 -14.28 -18.39
N ILE A 234 13.55 -14.55 -17.13
CA ILE A 234 14.45 -15.19 -16.17
C ILE A 234 13.81 -16.51 -15.74
N THR A 235 14.41 -17.62 -16.14
CA THR A 235 13.99 -18.94 -15.68
C THR A 235 14.78 -19.31 -14.44
N ILE A 236 14.08 -19.69 -13.37
CA ILE A 236 14.68 -20.18 -12.14
C ILE A 236 14.34 -21.65 -11.94
N THR A 237 15.20 -22.39 -11.27
CA THR A 237 14.96 -23.79 -10.90
C THR A 237 15.15 -23.99 -9.41
N VAL A 238 14.36 -24.90 -8.85
CA VAL A 238 14.49 -25.35 -7.46
C VAL A 238 14.26 -26.86 -7.39
N ASP A 239 14.97 -27.52 -6.48
CA ASP A 239 14.77 -28.94 -6.17
C ASP A 239 13.70 -29.14 -5.10
N ARG A 240 13.47 -28.12 -4.27
CA ARG A 240 12.50 -28.14 -3.15
C ARG A 240 11.81 -26.78 -3.00
N PRO A 241 10.69 -26.71 -2.24
CA PRO A 241 10.00 -25.45 -2.02
C PRO A 241 10.90 -24.35 -1.47
N ALA A 242 10.78 -23.15 -2.04
CA ALA A 242 11.54 -21.97 -1.64
C ALA A 242 10.58 -20.85 -1.24
N LEU A 243 10.75 -20.28 -0.04
CA LEU A 243 9.90 -19.22 0.47
C LEU A 243 10.57 -17.85 0.32
N PHE A 244 9.79 -16.83 -0.06
CA PHE A 244 10.24 -15.43 -0.15
C PHE A 244 11.41 -15.25 -1.14
N VAL A 245 11.40 -15.98 -2.26
CA VAL A 245 12.43 -15.90 -3.29
C VAL A 245 12.62 -14.45 -3.71
N TRP A 246 13.85 -13.95 -3.55
CA TRP A 246 14.19 -12.56 -3.82
C TRP A 246 15.29 -12.47 -4.86
N LEU A 247 14.93 -11.96 -6.03
CA LEU A 247 15.86 -11.58 -7.08
C LEU A 247 16.29 -10.14 -6.84
N ASP A 248 17.59 -9.87 -6.91
CA ASP A 248 18.13 -8.52 -6.79
C ASP A 248 19.00 -8.17 -7.99
N ILE A 249 18.90 -6.92 -8.43
CA ILE A 249 19.66 -6.38 -9.55
C ILE A 249 20.84 -5.60 -8.98
N THR A 250 22.04 -5.84 -9.52
CA THR A 250 23.25 -5.14 -9.10
C THR A 250 23.17 -3.65 -9.41
N THR A 251 23.88 -2.84 -8.61
CA THR A 251 24.01 -1.40 -8.80
C THR A 251 24.45 -1.08 -10.23
N ASN A 252 23.63 -0.32 -10.97
CA ASN A 252 23.83 0.25 -12.33
C ASN A 252 22.72 -0.07 -13.33
N VAL A 253 21.71 -0.87 -12.95
CA VAL A 253 20.52 -1.11 -13.78
C VAL A 253 19.27 -0.68 -13.01
N THR A 254 18.42 0.11 -13.66
CA THR A 254 17.12 0.52 -13.13
C THR A 254 16.04 -0.38 -13.73
N GLY A 255 15.13 -0.87 -12.89
CA GLY A 255 14.07 -1.78 -13.32
C GLY A 255 13.38 -2.47 -12.15
N TYR A 256 12.38 -3.28 -12.47
CA TYR A 256 11.64 -4.12 -11.53
C TYR A 256 11.28 -5.44 -12.21
N PHE A 257 11.03 -6.47 -11.43
CA PHE A 257 10.58 -7.77 -11.93
C PHE A 257 9.04 -7.79 -12.09
N SER A 258 8.45 -8.69 -12.88
CA SER A 258 7.00 -8.92 -12.81
C SER A 258 6.57 -9.37 -11.43
N ARG A 259 7.38 -10.27 -10.85
CA ARG A 259 7.08 -10.97 -9.61
C ARG A 259 8.37 -11.11 -8.82
N ASN A 260 8.31 -10.80 -7.53
CA ASN A 260 9.43 -10.96 -6.61
C ASN A 260 8.91 -11.17 -5.18
N GLY A 261 9.74 -11.73 -4.31
CA GLY A 261 9.33 -12.11 -2.96
C GLY A 261 8.31 -13.25 -2.91
N PHE A 262 8.17 -14.02 -3.98
CA PHE A 262 7.16 -15.07 -4.10
C PHE A 262 7.59 -16.38 -3.43
N HIS A 263 6.63 -17.29 -3.29
CA HIS A 263 6.87 -18.66 -2.82
C HIS A 263 6.83 -19.60 -4.03
N VAL A 264 7.80 -20.50 -4.11
CA VAL A 264 7.83 -21.58 -5.09
C VAL A 264 7.37 -22.83 -4.37
N SER A 265 6.14 -23.27 -4.65
CA SER A 265 5.55 -24.47 -4.05
C SER A 265 5.35 -25.59 -5.08
N THR A 266 5.33 -25.22 -6.37
CA THR A 266 5.18 -26.14 -7.50
C THR A 266 6.27 -25.92 -8.53
N LYS A 267 6.45 -26.89 -9.44
CA LYS A 267 7.32 -26.69 -10.61
C LYS A 267 6.80 -25.63 -11.56
N ASN A 268 5.48 -25.46 -11.67
CA ASN A 268 4.89 -24.45 -12.55
C ASN A 268 5.14 -23.02 -12.04
N ASP A 269 5.37 -22.83 -10.73
CA ASP A 269 5.80 -21.53 -10.19
C ASP A 269 7.18 -21.10 -10.70
N CYS A 270 8.02 -22.04 -11.15
CA CYS A 270 9.30 -21.75 -11.79
C CYS A 270 9.13 -21.25 -13.23
N ASP A 271 8.08 -21.69 -13.92
CA ASP A 271 7.73 -21.26 -15.27
C ASP A 271 7.02 -19.90 -15.28
N ALA A 272 6.39 -19.51 -14.18
CA ALA A 272 5.57 -18.30 -14.03
C ALA A 272 6.36 -16.99 -13.80
N LEU A 273 7.64 -16.93 -14.17
CA LEU A 273 8.39 -15.68 -14.30
C LEU A 273 8.16 -15.08 -15.71
N TYR A 274 6.89 -14.99 -16.09
CA TYR A 274 6.49 -14.33 -17.33
C TYR A 274 6.48 -12.80 -17.13
N GLU A 275 7.09 -12.11 -18.09
CA GLU A 275 7.10 -10.66 -18.33
C GLU A 275 7.74 -9.73 -17.28
N ALA A 276 9.01 -9.36 -17.44
CA ALA A 276 9.58 -8.19 -16.76
C ALA A 276 10.20 -7.21 -17.77
N LEU A 277 9.65 -5.98 -17.79
CA LEU A 277 10.30 -4.64 -17.85
C LEU A 277 9.47 -3.58 -18.61
N ASN A 278 8.32 -3.17 -18.04
CA ASN A 278 7.64 -1.98 -18.54
C ASN A 278 8.37 -0.69 -18.10
N VAL A 279 9.24 -0.18 -18.96
CA VAL A 279 9.70 1.22 -18.92
C VAL A 279 9.04 1.96 -20.08
N GLN A 280 7.79 2.42 -19.89
CA GLN A 280 7.27 3.60 -20.59
C GLN A 280 6.23 4.31 -19.69
N TRP A 281 6.52 5.56 -19.32
CA TRP A 281 5.48 6.48 -18.91
C TRP A 281 4.60 6.74 -20.13
N ARG A 282 3.28 6.55 -20.02
CA ARG A 282 2.34 6.94 -21.08
C ARG A 282 2.52 8.42 -21.40
N ASP A 283 2.95 8.70 -22.63
CA ASP A 283 2.70 9.98 -23.27
C ASP A 283 1.19 10.12 -23.49
N ASN A 284 0.56 11.02 -22.75
CA ASN A 284 -0.83 11.39 -22.97
C ASN A 284 -0.92 12.37 -24.15
N ASN A 285 -0.82 11.83 -25.37
CA ASN A 285 -1.49 12.42 -26.52
C ASN A 285 -2.83 11.70 -26.66
N ASN A 286 -3.86 12.22 -25.98
CA ASN A 286 -5.25 12.21 -26.43
C ASN A 286 -6.10 13.04 -25.46
N ASN A 287 -6.59 14.16 -25.98
CA ASN A 287 -7.51 15.07 -25.32
C ASN A 287 -8.84 14.39 -24.96
N GLN A 288 -9.40 14.82 -23.83
CA GLN A 288 -10.70 14.51 -23.22
C GLN A 288 -10.78 13.35 -22.24
N ILE A 289 -10.38 13.59 -20.99
CA ILE A 289 -11.07 13.15 -19.76
C ILE A 289 -10.83 14.25 -18.71
N PHE A 290 -11.86 14.65 -17.95
CA PHE A 290 -11.71 15.56 -16.80
C PHE A 290 -10.69 14.98 -15.81
N ASN A 291 -9.62 15.74 -15.50
CA ASN A 291 -8.58 15.33 -14.56
C ASN A 291 -8.93 15.86 -13.16
N GLU A 292 -9.28 14.97 -12.23
CA GLU A 292 -9.23 15.27 -10.80
C GLU A 292 -8.23 14.33 -10.15
N LYS A 293 -6.94 14.61 -10.33
CA LYS A 293 -5.88 13.86 -9.63
C LYS A 293 -5.74 14.44 -8.23
N LEU A 294 -6.22 13.73 -7.22
CA LEU A 294 -6.13 14.14 -5.82
C LEU A 294 -4.91 13.50 -5.14
N VAL A 295 -4.10 14.31 -4.46
CA VAL A 295 -3.03 13.85 -3.57
C VAL A 295 -3.36 14.29 -2.16
N ILE A 296 -3.36 13.33 -1.23
CA ILE A 296 -3.55 13.60 0.21
C ILE A 296 -2.20 13.45 0.91
N LEU A 297 -1.66 14.57 1.40
CA LEU A 297 -0.46 14.61 2.23
C LEU A 297 -0.86 14.58 3.70
N ILE A 298 -0.66 13.45 4.36
CA ILE A 298 -0.80 13.34 5.82
C ILE A 298 0.53 13.72 6.46
N THR A 299 0.53 14.64 7.41
CA THR A 299 1.75 15.13 8.06
C THR A 299 1.61 15.12 9.58
N ASP A 300 2.61 14.59 10.27
CA ASP A 300 2.70 14.46 11.72
C ASP A 300 3.68 15.48 12.33
N SER A 301 4.37 16.27 11.50
CA SER A 301 5.45 17.15 11.95
C SER A 301 5.75 18.28 10.96
N ALA A 302 6.54 19.27 11.40
CA ALA A 302 7.07 20.29 10.49
C ALA A 302 8.01 19.65 9.45
N PRO A 303 8.05 20.13 8.20
CA PRO A 303 9.02 19.62 7.22
C PRO A 303 10.44 19.85 7.73
N ASN A 304 11.28 18.82 7.63
CA ASN A 304 12.69 18.94 7.96
C ASN A 304 13.33 20.02 7.07
N GLY A 305 13.99 20.99 7.70
CA GLY A 305 14.60 22.12 6.99
C GLY A 305 13.71 23.35 6.84
N LEU A 306 12.51 23.42 7.43
CA LEU A 306 11.74 24.67 7.44
C LEU A 306 12.51 25.84 8.11
N PHE A 307 13.40 25.50 9.04
CA PHE A 307 14.21 26.43 9.85
C PHE A 307 15.72 26.37 9.53
N THR A 308 16.15 25.60 8.53
CA THR A 308 17.54 25.48 8.07
C THR A 308 17.60 25.44 6.54
N THR A 309 18.77 25.31 5.92
CA THR A 309 18.87 25.05 4.47
C THR A 309 18.20 23.71 4.12
N LEU A 310 17.33 23.72 3.12
CA LEU A 310 16.61 22.53 2.64
C LEU A 310 17.56 21.68 1.78
N ASP A 311 17.92 20.49 2.26
CA ASP A 311 18.54 19.44 1.43
C ASP A 311 17.42 18.60 0.80
N GLY A 312 16.91 19.02 -0.36
CA GLY A 312 15.84 18.33 -1.07
C GLY A 312 15.06 19.22 -2.04
N ALA A 313 14.00 18.66 -2.65
CA ALA A 313 13.08 19.45 -3.45
C ALA A 313 12.21 20.31 -2.51
N ASP A 314 12.29 21.63 -2.65
CA ASP A 314 11.48 22.58 -1.90
C ASP A 314 9.98 22.23 -2.05
N PRO A 315 9.25 21.96 -0.95
CA PRO A 315 7.82 21.62 -1.00
C PRO A 315 6.99 22.65 -1.78
N TRP A 316 7.38 23.92 -1.77
CA TRP A 316 6.73 24.97 -2.55
C TRP A 316 6.87 24.75 -4.05
N VAL A 317 8.08 24.39 -4.50
CA VAL A 317 8.38 24.05 -5.90
C VAL A 317 7.64 22.78 -6.32
N VAL A 318 7.50 21.81 -5.41
CA VAL A 318 6.73 20.58 -5.67
C VAL A 318 5.23 20.89 -5.81
N SER A 319 4.67 21.72 -4.92
CA SER A 319 3.26 22.14 -5.01
C SER A 319 2.96 22.88 -6.31
N LYS A 320 3.87 23.74 -6.77
CA LYS A 320 3.75 24.39 -8.09
C LYS A 320 3.70 23.39 -9.25
N LYS A 321 4.46 22.30 -9.18
CA LYS A 321 4.42 21.24 -10.20
C LYS A 321 3.13 20.42 -10.16
N PHE A 322 2.42 20.39 -9.03
CA PHE A 322 1.09 19.78 -8.94
C PHE A 322 0.04 20.65 -9.64
N GLU A 323 0.10 21.97 -9.43
CA GLU A 323 -0.70 22.94 -10.18
C GLU A 323 -0.51 22.80 -11.70
N GLU A 324 0.74 22.73 -12.18
CA GLU A 324 1.07 22.58 -13.61
C GLU A 324 0.59 21.24 -14.24
N LYS A 325 0.18 20.27 -13.41
CA LYS A 325 -0.23 18.92 -13.84
C LYS A 325 -1.70 18.59 -13.54
N ASP A 326 -2.49 19.59 -13.17
CA ASP A 326 -3.88 19.43 -12.71
C ASP A 326 -4.00 18.42 -11.55
N ILE A 327 -3.10 18.53 -10.56
CA ILE A 327 -3.11 17.70 -9.35
C ILE A 327 -3.51 18.59 -8.16
N THR A 328 -4.59 18.23 -7.48
CA THR A 328 -5.01 18.89 -6.24
C THR A 328 -4.31 18.30 -5.03
N LEU A 329 -3.71 19.15 -4.19
CA LEU A 329 -3.06 18.73 -2.94
C LEU A 329 -3.94 19.05 -1.72
N VAL A 330 -4.44 18.02 -1.05
CA VAL A 330 -5.06 18.15 0.28
C VAL A 330 -4.01 17.78 1.32
N VAL A 331 -3.81 18.64 2.31
CA VAL A 331 -2.84 18.41 3.39
C VAL A 331 -3.59 18.16 4.70
N VAL A 332 -3.17 17.18 5.48
CA VAL A 332 -3.88 16.74 6.69
C VAL A 332 -2.86 16.70 7.83
N GLY A 333 -3.00 17.62 8.79
CA GLY A 333 -2.18 17.62 10.00
C GLY A 333 -2.74 16.61 11.00
N VAL A 334 -1.92 15.66 11.46
CA VAL A 334 -2.36 14.57 12.34
C VAL A 334 -1.71 14.55 13.73
N GLU A 335 -0.86 15.54 14.06
CA GLU A 335 -0.32 15.72 15.42
C GLU A 335 -0.31 17.20 15.85
N GLU A 336 -0.32 17.47 17.16
CA GLU A 336 -0.26 18.83 17.72
C GLU A 336 1.01 19.59 17.29
N SER A 337 2.09 18.87 16.96
CA SER A 337 3.34 19.46 16.53
C SER A 337 3.20 20.23 15.20
N VAL A 338 2.19 19.87 14.38
CA VAL A 338 1.89 20.47 13.07
C VAL A 338 1.26 21.85 13.20
N ILE A 339 0.59 22.15 14.33
CA ILE A 339 -0.10 23.44 14.59
C ILE A 339 0.86 24.62 14.38
N LYS A 340 2.15 24.44 14.68
CA LYS A 340 3.20 25.46 14.53
C LYS A 340 3.56 25.77 13.07
N CYS A 341 3.03 25.00 12.11
CA CYS A 341 3.30 25.10 10.68
C CYS A 341 2.01 25.09 9.83
N ASP A 342 0.85 25.36 10.43
CA ASP A 342 -0.45 25.37 9.75
C ASP A 342 -0.46 26.33 8.54
N ASP A 343 0.08 27.55 8.71
CA ASP A 343 0.16 28.54 7.62
C ASP A 343 0.97 28.02 6.42
N PHE A 344 2.04 27.27 6.69
CA PHE A 344 2.89 26.70 5.65
C PHE A 344 2.15 25.60 4.88
N TYR A 345 1.51 24.66 5.58
CA TYR A 345 0.76 23.58 4.94
C TYR A 345 -0.49 24.07 4.23
N CYS A 346 -1.17 25.09 4.78
CA CYS A 346 -2.26 25.80 4.13
C CYS A 346 -1.79 26.46 2.82
N ALA A 347 -0.63 27.12 2.84
CA ALA A 347 -0.06 27.73 1.64
C ALA A 347 0.28 26.68 0.56
N LEU A 348 0.85 25.54 0.94
CA LEU A 348 1.14 24.44 0.01
C LEU A 348 -0.13 23.85 -0.62
N ALA A 349 -1.16 23.59 0.18
CA ALA A 349 -2.42 23.04 -0.29
C ALA A 349 -3.10 24.02 -1.26
N LYS A 350 -3.23 25.28 -0.86
CA LYS A 350 -3.82 26.34 -1.69
C LYS A 350 -3.07 26.56 -2.99
N LYS A 351 -1.75 26.42 -2.98
CA LYS A 351 -0.92 26.59 -4.17
C LYS A 351 -1.22 25.55 -5.26
N ALA A 352 -1.64 24.35 -4.87
CA ALA A 352 -2.11 23.31 -5.78
C ALA A 352 -3.64 23.20 -5.82
N GLY A 353 -4.37 24.29 -5.51
CA GLY A 353 -5.84 24.33 -5.59
C GLY A 353 -6.59 23.46 -4.56
N GLY A 354 -5.91 22.99 -3.50
CA GLY A 354 -6.51 22.16 -2.45
C GLY A 354 -6.56 22.85 -1.08
N GLU A 355 -6.85 22.06 -0.04
CA GLU A 355 -7.14 22.55 1.31
C GLU A 355 -6.28 21.86 2.38
N TYR A 356 -6.02 22.58 3.49
CA TYR A 356 -5.40 22.02 4.69
C TYR A 356 -6.46 21.68 5.74
N ILE A 357 -6.45 20.44 6.21
CA ILE A 357 -7.33 19.92 7.25
C ILE A 357 -6.50 19.76 8.55
N PRO A 358 -6.77 20.55 9.60
CA PRO A 358 -6.04 20.44 10.86
C PRO A 358 -6.49 19.21 11.66
N LEU A 359 -5.65 18.82 12.64
CA LEU A 359 -5.85 17.66 13.53
C LEU A 359 -7.25 17.58 14.14
N VAL A 360 -7.79 18.72 14.59
CA VAL A 360 -9.12 18.80 15.24
C VAL A 360 -10.24 18.29 14.31
N ASN A 361 -10.02 18.33 12.99
CA ASN A 361 -10.98 17.91 11.97
C ASN A 361 -10.59 16.61 11.27
N ALA A 362 -9.48 15.97 11.65
CA ALA A 362 -9.00 14.73 11.04
C ALA A 362 -9.95 13.54 11.26
N GLU A 363 -10.75 13.53 12.34
CA GLU A 363 -11.75 12.48 12.57
C GLU A 363 -12.92 12.51 11.55
N ARG A 364 -13.10 13.64 10.86
CA ARG A 364 -14.13 13.85 9.83
C ARG A 364 -13.58 13.88 8.41
N ILE A 365 -12.34 13.42 8.22
CA ILE A 365 -11.61 13.54 6.96
C ILE A 365 -12.39 13.04 5.74
N ILE A 366 -13.06 11.88 5.88
CA ILE A 366 -13.85 11.28 4.80
C ILE A 366 -15.07 12.14 4.49
N GLN A 367 -15.76 12.68 5.49
CA GLN A 367 -16.91 13.56 5.30
C GLN A 367 -16.48 14.90 4.68
N ASN A 368 -15.34 15.45 5.11
CA ASN A 368 -14.83 16.71 4.61
C ASN A 368 -14.35 16.58 3.15
N ILE A 369 -13.63 15.51 2.81
CA ILE A 369 -13.17 15.24 1.45
C ILE A 369 -14.36 14.96 0.52
N ILE A 370 -15.32 14.13 0.95
CA ILE A 370 -16.52 13.83 0.16
C ILE A 370 -17.38 15.08 -0.04
N TYR A 371 -17.58 15.90 1.00
CA TYR A 371 -18.34 17.14 0.89
C TYR A 371 -17.64 18.15 -0.02
N TRP A 372 -16.32 18.28 0.08
CA TRP A 372 -15.51 19.15 -0.77
C TRP A 372 -15.59 18.74 -2.25
N ILE A 373 -15.41 17.44 -2.56
CA ILE A 373 -15.55 16.88 -3.92
C ILE A 373 -16.97 17.10 -4.48
N ILE A 374 -18.01 16.99 -3.65
CA ILE A 374 -19.41 17.12 -4.10
C ILE A 374 -19.82 18.59 -4.28
N SER A 375 -19.18 19.54 -3.59
CA SER A 375 -19.78 20.88 -3.42
C SER A 375 -19.46 21.91 -4.50
N GLU A 376 -18.46 21.74 -5.37
CA GLU A 376 -18.06 22.59 -6.52
C GLU A 376 -18.27 24.14 -6.48
N GLU A 377 -18.60 24.78 -5.35
CA GLU A 377 -18.88 26.23 -5.25
C GLU A 377 -18.46 26.85 -3.90
N THR A 378 -17.43 27.69 -3.97
CA THR A 378 -17.21 29.05 -3.40
C THR A 378 -17.87 29.58 -2.11
N THR A 379 -18.48 28.79 -1.22
CA THR A 379 -19.14 29.33 -0.01
C THR A 379 -18.65 28.75 1.32
N PHE A 380 -17.32 28.79 1.55
CA PHE A 380 -16.76 28.51 2.88
C PHE A 380 -15.82 29.60 3.44
N HIS A 381 -15.57 30.69 2.69
CA HIS A 381 -14.59 31.72 3.08
C HIS A 381 -15.08 32.77 4.09
N GLN A 382 -16.38 32.87 4.39
CA GLN A 382 -16.91 33.91 5.27
C GLN A 382 -17.11 33.50 6.74
N CYS A 383 -17.27 32.20 7.05
CA CYS A 383 -17.50 31.78 8.44
C CYS A 383 -16.22 31.68 9.29
N PHE A 384 -15.03 31.54 8.69
CA PHE A 384 -13.80 31.28 9.47
C PHE A 384 -12.97 32.52 9.82
N ARG A 385 -13.20 33.67 9.16
CA ARG A 385 -12.47 34.91 9.49
C ARG A 385 -12.91 35.54 10.81
N HIS A 386 -14.16 35.33 11.24
CA HIS A 386 -14.66 35.92 12.49
C HIS A 386 -14.23 35.16 13.74
N VAL A 387 -14.00 33.84 13.65
CA VAL A 387 -13.61 33.03 14.82
C VAL A 387 -12.11 33.17 15.15
N MET A 388 -11.25 33.33 14.13
CA MET A 388 -9.80 33.44 14.33
C MET A 388 -9.33 34.81 14.84
N ILE A 389 -10.03 35.90 14.52
CA ILE A 389 -9.62 37.25 14.95
C ILE A 389 -9.90 37.45 16.46
N GLU A 390 -10.99 36.89 17.00
CA GLU A 390 -11.32 37.02 18.43
C GLU A 390 -10.41 36.21 19.36
N GLU A 391 -9.80 35.12 18.89
CA GLU A 391 -8.80 34.36 19.67
C GLU A 391 -7.38 34.90 19.52
N MET A 392 -7.04 35.48 18.37
CA MET A 392 -5.71 36.07 18.15
C MET A 392 -5.50 37.42 18.88
N GLU A 393 -6.55 38.21 19.13
CA GLU A 393 -6.45 39.44 19.91
C GLU A 393 -6.25 39.21 21.42
N LYS A 394 -6.49 37.99 21.93
CA LYS A 394 -6.32 37.64 23.35
C LYS A 394 -4.93 37.16 23.76
N ASN A 395 -4.11 36.72 22.80
CA ASN A 395 -2.76 36.18 23.08
C ASN A 395 -1.67 36.99 22.38
N SER A 396 -1.52 38.25 22.82
CA SER A 396 -0.45 39.15 22.37
C SER A 396 0.91 38.79 23.00
N SER A 397 1.56 37.73 22.53
CA SER A 397 2.97 37.47 22.85
C SER A 397 3.74 36.56 21.89
N PHE A 398 3.55 36.66 20.57
CA PHE A 398 4.46 35.98 19.64
C PHE A 398 4.99 36.92 18.56
N LYS A 399 6.25 37.34 18.73
CA LYS A 399 7.05 38.04 17.72
C LYS A 399 7.80 37.00 16.89
N TYR A 400 7.41 36.82 15.63
CA TYR A 400 8.26 36.22 14.59
C TYR A 400 8.32 37.14 13.38
N SER A 401 9.19 38.16 13.44
CA SER A 401 9.43 39.08 12.32
C SER A 401 9.92 38.34 11.06
N TYR A 402 10.66 37.24 11.23
CA TYR A 402 11.22 36.48 10.11
C TYR A 402 10.20 35.65 9.30
N MET A 403 9.16 35.10 9.96
CA MET A 403 8.07 34.39 9.26
C MET A 403 7.09 35.37 8.61
N ALA A 404 6.80 36.50 9.27
CA ALA A 404 5.97 37.55 8.70
C ALA A 404 6.58 38.13 7.42
N ASP A 405 7.90 38.35 7.37
CA ASP A 405 8.57 38.86 6.17
C ASP A 405 8.60 37.85 5.01
N ARG A 406 8.70 36.54 5.30
CA ARG A 406 8.71 35.48 4.29
C ARG A 406 7.31 35.19 3.76
N VAL A 407 6.29 35.18 4.63
CA VAL A 407 4.87 35.06 4.24
C VAL A 407 4.41 36.32 3.51
N ASN A 408 4.81 37.53 3.93
CA ASN A 408 4.54 38.77 3.20
C ASN A 408 5.26 38.82 1.84
N GLY A 409 6.49 38.30 1.75
CA GLY A 409 7.21 38.15 0.49
C GLY A 409 6.49 37.21 -0.50
N MET A 410 5.95 36.10 0.00
CA MET A 410 5.18 35.12 -0.79
C MET A 410 3.77 35.60 -1.15
N LEU A 411 3.14 36.42 -0.29
CA LEU A 411 1.86 37.08 -0.56
C LEU A 411 2.00 38.26 -1.55
N ASN A 412 3.14 38.94 -1.60
CA ASN A 412 3.39 40.04 -2.54
C ASN A 412 3.58 39.57 -3.99
N GLU A 413 3.85 38.28 -4.23
CA GLU A 413 3.78 37.66 -5.57
C GLU A 413 2.35 37.29 -5.98
N CYS A 414 1.41 37.28 -5.03
CA CYS A 414 -0.01 37.07 -5.26
C CYS A 414 -0.75 38.43 -5.29
N TYR A 415 -0.91 39.00 -6.49
CA TYR A 415 -1.82 40.12 -6.83
C TYR A 415 -1.80 41.33 -5.90
N THR A 416 -1.41 42.50 -6.42
CA THR A 416 -1.53 43.74 -5.65
C THR A 416 -3.00 44.01 -5.30
N ILE A 417 -3.28 44.50 -4.10
CA ILE A 417 -4.63 44.88 -3.60
C ILE A 417 -5.40 45.82 -4.56
N ASN A 418 -4.71 46.47 -5.50
CA ASN A 418 -5.33 47.30 -6.53
C ASN A 418 -5.89 46.51 -7.72
N ASP A 419 -5.40 45.31 -8.02
CA ASP A 419 -5.87 44.49 -9.14
C ASP A 419 -7.21 43.78 -8.84
N ILE A 420 -7.53 43.59 -7.55
CA ILE A 420 -8.82 43.00 -7.12
C ILE A 420 -9.97 44.02 -7.21
N ARG A 421 -9.69 45.33 -7.25
CA ARG A 421 -10.72 46.37 -7.36
C ARG A 421 -11.26 46.56 -8.79
N GLU A 422 -10.50 46.24 -9.83
CA GLU A 422 -10.99 46.29 -11.22
C GLU A 422 -11.84 45.06 -11.60
N ILE A 423 -11.59 43.90 -10.99
CA ILE A 423 -12.37 42.68 -11.26
C ILE A 423 -13.77 42.77 -10.63
N PHE A 424 -13.91 43.43 -9.48
CA PHE A 424 -15.21 43.59 -8.79
C PHE A 424 -16.15 44.65 -9.41
N PHE A 425 -15.70 45.47 -10.36
CA PHE A 425 -16.54 46.52 -10.97
C PHE A 425 -17.07 46.23 -12.37
N LYS A 426 -16.75 45.07 -12.98
CA LYS A 426 -17.09 44.82 -14.39
C LYS A 426 -18.33 43.96 -14.66
N HIS A 427 -18.92 43.26 -13.69
CA HIS A 427 -20.10 42.40 -13.93
C HIS A 427 -21.25 42.63 -12.94
N HIS A 428 -21.70 43.89 -12.82
CA HIS A 428 -23.07 44.21 -12.43
C HIS A 428 -23.79 44.88 -13.61
N LEU A 429 -24.49 44.11 -14.43
CA LEU A 429 -25.48 44.62 -15.38
C LEU A 429 -26.70 43.67 -15.43
N PHE A 430 -27.79 44.16 -14.82
CA PHE A 430 -29.23 43.89 -15.03
C PHE A 430 -29.73 42.46 -14.72
N SER A 431 -30.53 42.22 -13.66
CA SER A 431 -31.96 42.60 -13.49
C SER A 431 -32.87 42.15 -14.63
N HIS A 432 -33.46 40.96 -14.50
CA HIS A 432 -34.90 40.76 -14.33
C HIS A 432 -35.22 39.30 -14.05
#